data_AF-A0AAE9WBH2-F1
#
_entry.id   AF-A0AAE9WBH2-F1
#
_cell.length_a   1.000
_cell.length_b   1.000
_cell.length_c   1.000
_cell.angle_alpha   90.00
_cell.angle_beta   90.00
_cell.angle_gamma   90.00
#
_symmetry.space_group_name_H-M   'P 1'
#
loop_
_entity.id
_entity.type
_entity.pdbx_description
1 polymer ?
#
loop_
_entity_poly.entity_id
_entity_poly.type
_entity_poly.pdbx_seq_one_letter_code
_entity_poly.pdbx_strand_id
1 'polypeptide(L)'
;MKLRVFCEEFPIRQWIHTVSFGLVDNTGTVADLCNAIWEWNEGPPYWKLQLLLEEYSVPMAGVLARYLKEDAKIQLVGQDLRSTWNPESFTTSPYDIISGASQLPKDPEQMHQANLEHIVPWKDLEMSS
;
A
#
# COMPACT_ATOMS: atom_id res chain seq x y z
N MET A 1 -6.13 11.75 0.08
CA MET A 1 -7.17 10.94 -0.57
C MET A 1 -7.53 9.73 0.27
N LYS A 2 -8.82 9.43 0.44
CA LYS A 2 -9.33 8.17 1.04
C LYS A 2 -9.59 7.13 -0.05
N LEU A 3 -9.12 5.90 0.13
CA LEU A 3 -9.21 4.82 -0.86
C LEU A 3 -9.75 3.53 -0.23
N ARG A 4 -10.54 2.77 -1.00
CA ARG A 4 -10.98 1.42 -0.64
C ARG A 4 -10.01 0.42 -1.24
N VAL A 5 -9.24 -0.25 -0.38
CA VAL A 5 -8.21 -1.19 -0.81
C VAL A 5 -8.63 -2.60 -0.48
N PHE A 6 -8.50 -3.48 -1.45
CA PHE A 6 -8.60 -4.90 -1.20
C PHE A 6 -7.51 -5.69 -1.90
N CYS A 7 -7.09 -6.78 -1.30
CA CYS A 7 -6.17 -7.76 -1.87
C CYS A 7 -6.67 -9.13 -1.46
N GLU A 8 -6.73 -10.07 -2.41
CA GLU A 8 -7.21 -11.44 -2.13
C GLU A 8 -6.07 -12.37 -1.74
N GLU A 9 -4.91 -12.23 -2.37
CA GLU A 9 -3.70 -13.03 -2.12
C GLU A 9 -3.11 -12.75 -0.74
N PHE A 10 -3.25 -11.50 -0.30
CA PHE A 10 -2.91 -11.05 1.03
C PHE A 10 -4.16 -10.36 1.59
N PRO A 11 -4.97 -11.05 2.43
CA PRO A 11 -6.38 -10.71 2.67
C PRO A 11 -6.56 -9.39 3.44
N ILE A 12 -6.33 -8.27 2.75
CA ILE A 12 -6.58 -6.90 3.19
C ILE A 12 -7.94 -6.50 2.63
N ARG A 13 -8.77 -5.91 3.48
CA ARG A 13 -9.97 -5.17 3.06
C ARG A 13 -10.14 -3.98 3.99
N GLN A 14 -9.55 -2.85 3.59
CA GLN A 14 -9.49 -1.68 4.46
C GLN A 14 -9.64 -0.37 3.70
N TRP A 15 -10.03 0.65 4.45
CA TRP A 15 -9.91 2.02 4.01
C TRP A 15 -8.51 2.52 4.32
N ILE A 16 -7.88 3.22 3.38
CA ILE A 16 -6.62 3.92 3.61
C ILE A 16 -6.78 5.40 3.33
N HIS A 17 -6.08 6.22 4.10
CA HIS A 17 -5.94 7.63 3.83
C HIS A 17 -4.49 7.87 3.43
N THR A 18 -4.22 8.31 2.21
CA THR A 18 -2.86 8.51 1.68
C THR A 18 -1.99 9.37 2.61
N VAL A 19 -2.59 10.40 3.23
CA VAL A 19 -1.93 11.27 4.21
C VAL A 19 -1.46 10.52 5.46
N SER A 20 -2.18 9.49 5.91
CA SER A 20 -1.79 8.65 7.05
C SER A 20 -0.55 7.81 6.76
N PHE A 21 -0.24 7.58 5.48
CA PHE A 21 0.99 6.96 5.00
C PHE A 21 2.08 7.99 4.66
N GLY A 22 1.89 9.27 5.00
CA GLY A 22 2.82 10.35 4.67
C GLY A 22 2.86 10.71 3.20
N LEU A 23 1.89 10.25 2.38
CA LEU A 23 1.87 10.48 0.95
C LEU A 23 1.12 11.77 0.61
N VAL A 24 1.72 12.57 -0.27
CA VAL A 24 1.11 13.76 -0.85
C VAL A 24 0.52 13.42 -2.20
N ASP A 25 -0.80 13.51 -2.36
CA ASP A 25 -1.53 13.01 -3.54
C ASP A 25 -1.02 13.50 -4.90
N ASN A 26 -0.50 14.74 -4.95
CA ASN A 26 -0.05 15.38 -6.19
C ASN A 26 1.41 15.08 -6.56
N THR A 27 2.17 14.44 -5.67
CA THR A 27 3.60 14.14 -5.89
C THR A 27 3.97 12.69 -5.61
N GLY A 28 3.25 12.04 -4.70
CA GLY A 28 3.40 10.62 -4.39
C GLY A 28 3.01 9.76 -5.59
N THR A 29 3.71 8.65 -5.74
CA THR A 29 3.51 7.70 -6.83
C THR A 29 2.68 6.50 -6.38
N VAL A 30 2.17 5.75 -7.35
CA VAL A 30 1.51 4.46 -7.12
C VAL A 30 2.47 3.46 -6.46
N ALA A 31 3.76 3.50 -6.79
CA ALA A 31 4.77 2.67 -6.14
C ALA A 31 4.91 2.99 -4.64
N ASP A 32 4.93 4.28 -4.28
CA ASP A 32 5.01 4.71 -2.88
C ASP A 32 3.79 4.23 -2.09
N LEU A 33 2.59 4.33 -2.69
CA LEU A 33 1.36 3.81 -2.10
C LEU A 33 1.39 2.30 -1.90
N CYS A 34 1.81 1.54 -2.93
CA CYS A 34 1.92 0.10 -2.84
C CYS A 34 2.96 -0.34 -1.79
N ASN A 35 4.11 0.34 -1.72
CA ASN A 35 5.12 0.06 -0.69
C ASN A 35 4.56 0.33 0.70
N ALA A 36 3.95 1.50 0.90
CA ALA A 36 3.40 1.88 2.20
C ALA A 36 2.30 0.92 2.68
N ILE A 37 1.42 0.45 1.77
CA ILE A 37 0.43 -0.57 2.10
C ILE A 37 1.10 -1.92 2.41
N TRP A 38 2.13 -2.30 1.65
CA TRP A 38 2.86 -3.54 1.89
C TRP A 38 3.55 -3.54 3.26
N GLU A 39 4.31 -2.49 3.58
CA GLU A 39 5.02 -2.34 4.87
C GLU A 39 4.04 -2.36 6.04
N TRP A 40 2.94 -1.62 5.91
CA TRP A 40 1.94 -1.52 6.96
C TRP A 40 1.27 -2.83 7.34
N ASN A 41 1.06 -3.69 6.35
CA ASN A 41 0.42 -4.96 6.60
C ASN A 41 1.42 -6.11 6.75
N GLU A 42 2.71 -5.83 6.91
CA GLU A 42 3.75 -6.87 7.01
C GLU A 42 3.69 -7.84 5.81
N GLY A 43 3.58 -7.28 4.61
CA GLY A 43 3.41 -8.05 3.40
C GLY A 43 4.53 -9.09 3.21
N PRO A 44 4.25 -10.21 2.50
CA PRO A 44 5.22 -11.28 2.39
C PRO A 44 6.54 -10.82 1.78
N PRO A 45 7.68 -11.34 2.26
CA PRO A 45 8.96 -11.04 1.67
C PRO A 45 8.97 -11.52 0.21
N TYR A 46 9.62 -10.75 -0.67
CA TYR A 46 9.73 -11.00 -2.12
C TYR A 46 8.44 -10.81 -2.91
N TRP A 47 7.43 -10.17 -2.32
CA TRP A 47 6.25 -9.74 -3.04
C TRP A 47 6.29 -8.25 -3.31
N LYS A 48 6.00 -7.88 -4.55
CA LYS A 48 5.69 -6.50 -4.92
C LYS A 48 4.21 -6.40 -5.22
N LEU A 49 3.54 -5.45 -4.58
CA LEU A 49 2.16 -5.13 -4.89
C LEU A 49 2.08 -4.33 -6.19
N GLN A 50 1.14 -4.71 -7.05
CA GLN A 50 0.70 -3.97 -8.21
C GLN A 50 -0.74 -3.50 -7.97
N LEU A 51 -1.01 -2.24 -8.31
CA LEU A 51 -2.34 -1.66 -8.19
C LEU A 51 -3.14 -1.88 -9.48
N LEU A 52 -4.36 -2.38 -9.32
CA LEU A 52 -5.38 -2.43 -10.38
C LEU A 52 -6.54 -1.50 -10.02
N LEU A 53 -6.99 -0.72 -10.99
CA LEU A 53 -8.20 0.11 -10.93
C LEU A 53 -9.14 -0.37 -12.03
N GLU A 54 -10.35 -0.81 -11.66
CA GLU A 54 -11.31 -1.37 -12.63
C GLU A 54 -10.69 -2.49 -13.50
N GLU A 55 -9.90 -3.36 -12.89
CA GLU A 55 -9.15 -4.46 -13.55
C GLU A 55 -7.97 -4.02 -14.44
N TYR A 56 -7.72 -2.72 -14.60
CA TYR A 56 -6.58 -2.21 -15.35
C TYR A 56 -5.37 -1.92 -14.45
N SER A 57 -4.19 -2.37 -14.89
CA SER A 57 -2.93 -2.05 -14.22
C SER A 57 -2.63 -0.57 -14.27
N VAL A 58 -2.40 0.04 -13.10
CA VAL A 58 -1.99 1.44 -13.01
C VAL A 58 -0.46 1.53 -13.04
N PRO A 59 0.13 2.47 -13.82
CA PRO A 59 1.58 2.63 -13.87
C PRO A 59 2.19 2.95 -12.51
N MET A 60 3.19 2.18 -12.09
CA MET A 60 3.82 2.32 -10.77
C MET A 60 4.50 3.68 -10.55
N ALA A 61 5.08 4.27 -11.60
CA ALA A 61 5.65 5.62 -11.56
C ALA A 61 4.59 6.74 -11.71
N GLY A 62 3.31 6.38 -11.84
CA GLY A 62 2.22 7.33 -12.00
C GLY A 62 1.93 8.09 -10.70
N VAL A 63 1.71 9.39 -10.81
CA VAL A 63 1.29 10.24 -9.68
C VAL A 63 -0.13 9.87 -9.25
N LEU A 64 -0.37 9.69 -7.96
CA LEU A 64 -1.65 9.20 -7.41
C LEU A 64 -2.86 9.99 -7.91
N ALA A 65 -2.84 11.32 -7.77
CA ALA A 65 -3.96 12.19 -8.16
C ALA A 65 -4.32 12.16 -9.66
N ARG A 66 -3.44 11.62 -10.53
CA ARG A 66 -3.74 11.46 -11.96
C ARG A 66 -4.57 10.22 -12.26
N TYR A 67 -4.46 9.19 -11.44
CA TYR A 67 -5.04 7.87 -11.70
C TYR A 67 -6.15 7.53 -10.71
N LEU A 68 -6.05 8.01 -9.47
CA LEU A 68 -6.95 7.68 -8.38
C LEU A 68 -7.80 8.89 -8.00
N LYS A 69 -8.98 8.62 -7.44
CA LYS A 69 -9.89 9.63 -6.92
C LYS A 69 -10.32 9.24 -5.50
N GLU A 70 -10.84 10.22 -4.76
CA GLU A 70 -11.45 9.98 -3.46
C GLU A 70 -12.47 8.84 -3.55
N ASP A 71 -12.44 7.96 -2.56
CA ASP A 71 -13.26 6.76 -2.42
C ASP A 71 -13.11 5.72 -3.54
N ALA A 72 -12.09 5.83 -4.40
CA ALA A 72 -11.84 4.84 -5.43
C ALA A 72 -11.62 3.44 -4.83
N LYS A 73 -12.20 2.43 -5.48
CA LYS A 73 -12.01 1.02 -5.14
C LYS A 73 -10.83 0.49 -5.95
N ILE A 74 -9.74 0.16 -5.27
CA ILE A 74 -8.51 -0.36 -5.86
C ILE A 74 -8.27 -1.79 -5.39
N GLN A 75 -7.84 -2.62 -6.32
CA GLN A 75 -7.37 -3.97 -6.04
C GLN A 75 -5.85 -3.95 -6.00
N LEU A 76 -5.27 -4.67 -5.05
CA LEU A 76 -3.84 -4.99 -5.06
C LEU A 76 -3.66 -6.45 -5.40
N VAL A 77 -2.69 -6.71 -6.26
CA VAL A 77 -2.24 -8.07 -6.61
C VAL A 77 -0.77 -8.21 -6.29
N GLY A 78 -0.40 -9.38 -5.75
CA GLY A 78 0.97 -9.74 -5.46
C GLY A 78 1.69 -10.19 -6.73
N GLN A 79 2.89 -9.65 -6.96
CA GLN A 79 3.82 -10.18 -7.93
C GLN A 79 4.95 -10.88 -7.19
N ASP A 80 5.07 -12.19 -7.38
CA ASP A 80 6.15 -12.99 -6.81
C ASP A 80 7.46 -12.69 -7.55
N LEU A 81 8.44 -12.15 -6.82
CA LEU A 81 9.76 -11.80 -7.35
C LEU A 81 10.82 -12.86 -7.08
N ARG A 82 10.48 -14.04 -6.52
CA ARG A 82 11.47 -15.09 -6.22
C ARG A 82 12.25 -15.55 -7.45
N SER A 83 11.66 -15.48 -8.64
CA SER A 83 12.32 -15.83 -9.92
C SER A 83 13.36 -14.81 -10.37
N THR A 84 13.28 -13.57 -9.88
CA THR A 84 14.22 -12.48 -10.18
C THR A 84 15.09 -12.13 -8.97
N TRP A 85 14.98 -12.90 -7.89
CA TRP A 85 15.61 -12.64 -6.61
C TRP A 85 17.06 -13.16 -6.60
N ASN A 86 18.03 -12.27 -6.45
CA ASN A 86 19.43 -12.60 -6.22
C ASN A 86 19.75 -12.42 -4.71
N PRO A 87 20.12 -13.49 -3.98
CA PRO A 87 20.41 -13.42 -2.54
C PRO A 87 21.62 -12.53 -2.18
N GLU A 88 22.43 -12.12 -3.15
CA GLU A 88 23.56 -11.20 -2.95
C GLU A 88 23.14 -9.72 -2.85
N SER A 89 21.89 -9.39 -3.20
CA SER A 89 21.36 -8.01 -3.25
C SER A 89 20.47 -7.74 -2.03
N PHE A 90 21.07 -7.64 -0.85
CA PHE A 90 20.32 -7.48 0.40
C PHE A 90 19.81 -6.05 0.58
N THR A 91 18.51 -5.84 0.41
CA THR A 91 17.77 -4.71 0.95
C THR A 91 16.43 -5.23 1.51
N THR A 92 16.03 -4.77 2.69
CA THR A 92 14.92 -5.33 3.48
C THR A 92 13.54 -5.12 2.83
N SER A 93 13.42 -4.26 1.83
CA SER A 93 12.21 -4.07 1.04
C SER A 93 12.43 -4.39 -0.44
N PRO A 94 11.50 -5.11 -1.11
CA PRO A 94 11.54 -5.30 -2.57
C PRO A 94 11.38 -3.99 -3.37
N TYR A 95 11.08 -2.88 -2.69
CA TYR A 95 10.96 -1.54 -3.27
C TYR A 95 12.25 -0.72 -3.19
N ASP A 96 13.24 -1.16 -2.41
CA ASP A 96 14.56 -0.51 -2.30
C ASP A 96 15.33 -0.50 -3.62
N ILE A 97 14.97 -1.39 -4.56
CA ILE A 97 15.59 -1.47 -5.90
C ILE A 97 15.05 -0.34 -6.82
N ILE A 98 13.97 0.36 -6.45
CA ILE A 98 13.30 1.32 -7.35
C ILE A 98 13.34 2.77 -6.86
N SER A 99 13.66 3.05 -5.60
CA SER A 99 13.53 4.43 -5.10
C SER A 99 14.78 4.94 -4.42
N GLY A 100 15.44 5.92 -5.06
CA GLY A 100 16.13 6.95 -4.30
C GLY A 100 15.09 7.76 -3.54
N ALA A 101 14.65 7.29 -2.37
CA ALA A 101 13.70 8.01 -1.53
C ALA A 101 14.14 8.06 -0.07
N SER A 102 14.24 9.31 0.37
CA SER A 102 14.13 9.85 1.72
C SER A 102 13.65 8.89 2.81
N GLN A 103 14.42 8.83 3.89
CA GLN A 103 14.11 8.14 5.14
C GLN A 103 12.74 8.53 5.68
N LEU A 104 11.88 7.53 5.91
CA LEU A 104 10.66 7.65 6.70
C LEU A 104 11.00 7.95 8.18
N PRO A 105 10.08 8.58 8.95
CA PRO A 105 10.31 8.93 10.36
C PRO A 105 10.45 7.70 11.26
N LYS A 106 11.21 7.87 12.35
CA LYS A 106 11.84 6.82 13.17
C LYS A 106 10.98 6.07 14.19
N ASP A 107 9.66 6.27 14.25
CA ASP A 107 8.88 5.74 15.38
C ASP A 107 7.66 4.89 14.95
N PRO A 108 7.88 3.60 14.65
CA PRO A 108 6.82 2.67 14.23
C PRO A 108 5.82 2.35 15.34
N GLU A 109 6.17 2.56 16.61
CA GLU A 109 5.37 2.15 17.77
C GLU A 109 4.24 3.14 18.08
N GLN A 110 4.50 4.45 17.95
CA GLN A 110 3.47 5.49 18.05
C GLN A 110 2.45 5.43 16.91
N MET A 111 2.90 5.09 15.70
CA MET A 111 1.98 4.89 14.57
C MET A 111 1.06 3.71 14.86
N HIS A 112 1.61 2.56 15.28
CA HIS A 112 0.81 1.35 15.57
C HIS A 112 -0.34 1.61 16.57
N GLN A 113 -0.11 2.40 17.63
CA GLN A 113 -1.17 2.75 18.59
C GLN A 113 -2.24 3.68 18.03
N ALA A 114 -1.87 4.72 17.27
CA ALA A 114 -2.84 5.59 16.60
C ALA A 114 -3.69 4.84 15.57
N ASN A 115 -3.17 3.74 15.03
CA ASN A 115 -3.80 2.96 13.97
C ASN A 115 -4.86 1.98 14.45
N LEU A 116 -4.69 1.41 15.65
CA LEU A 116 -5.68 0.50 16.25
C LEU A 116 -7.02 1.20 16.53
N GLU A 117 -7.01 2.51 16.73
CA GLU A 117 -8.23 3.32 16.92
C GLU A 117 -9.04 3.53 15.63
N HIS A 118 -8.44 3.29 14.45
CA HIS A 118 -9.08 3.50 13.14
C HIS A 118 -9.39 2.20 12.38
N ILE A 119 -9.01 1.04 12.90
CA ILE A 119 -9.34 -0.27 12.33
C ILE A 119 -10.74 -0.66 12.82
N VAL A 120 -11.77 -0.34 12.02
CA VAL A 120 -13.13 -0.83 12.25
C VAL A 120 -13.30 -2.18 11.53
N PRO A 121 -13.61 -3.28 12.23
CA PRO A 121 -13.95 -4.54 11.60
C PRO A 121 -15.27 -4.41 10.81
N TRP A 122 -15.30 -4.92 9.57
CA TRP A 122 -16.48 -4.86 8.70
C TRP A 122 -17.76 -5.45 9.30
N LYS A 123 -17.67 -6.34 10.30
CA LYS A 123 -18.83 -6.92 10.98
C LYS A 123 -19.72 -5.87 11.66
N ASP A 124 -19.16 -4.72 12.05
CA ASP A 124 -19.92 -3.68 12.76
C ASP A 124 -20.58 -2.67 11.80
N LEU A 125 -20.17 -2.64 10.53
CA LEU A 125 -20.76 -1.78 9.49
C LEU A 125 -21.98 -2.41 8.81
N GLU A 126 -22.10 -3.74 8.79
CA GLU A 126 -23.26 -4.45 8.21
C GLU A 126 -24.46 -4.56 9.16
N MET A 127 -24.32 -4.19 10.44
CA MET A 127 -25.41 -4.22 11.44
C MET A 127 -26.05 -2.86 11.72
N SER A 128 -25.59 -1.79 11.06
CA SER A 128 -26.17 -0.45 11.19
C SER A 128 -26.98 -0.12 9.94
N SER A 129 -28.13 -0.78 9.78
CA SER A 129 -29.18 -0.44 8.81
C SER A 129 -30.47 -0.11 9.54
#